data_AF-A0A1Z7ZST8-F1
#
_entry.id   AF-A0A1Z7ZST8-F1
#
_cell.length_a   1.000
_cell.length_b   1.000
_cell.length_c   1.000
_cell.angle_alpha   90.00
_cell.angle_beta   90.00
_cell.angle_gamma   90.00
#
_symmetry.space_group_name_H-M   'P 1'
#
loop_
_entity.id
_entity.type
_entity.pdbx_description
1 polymer ?
#
loop_
_entity_poly.entity_id
_entity_poly.type
_entity_poly.pdbx_seq_one_letter_code
_entity_poly.pdbx_strand_id
1 'polypeptide(L)'
;MKKNLFIAMAILFTYTINAQDTEKRYNFAYTISDSCNDSKVVYFSPIVSCTVPHLWFDNEESQLKRKWQKKVFANYKLKTYCFYKEAWVWKSYGKVDEQRDKTIAEFRNRGYKVYANYTFGFHYVSAYEESKN
;
A
#
# COMPACT_ATOMS: atom_id res chain seq x y z
N MET A 1 -47.62 2.28 42.70
CA MET A 1 -46.15 2.24 42.60
C MET A 1 -45.75 2.28 41.13
N LYS A 2 -45.39 3.45 40.59
CA LYS A 2 -44.95 3.65 39.19
C LYS A 2 -43.64 4.44 39.21
N LYS A 3 -42.51 3.78 39.46
CA LYS A 3 -41.17 4.40 39.46
C LYS A 3 -40.10 3.41 38.99
N ASN A 4 -40.31 2.70 37.89
CA ASN A 4 -39.28 1.77 37.36
C ASN A 4 -39.24 1.79 35.81
N LEU A 5 -39.31 2.96 35.17
CA LEU A 5 -39.28 3.04 33.70
C LEU A 5 -38.44 4.21 33.16
N PHE A 6 -37.32 4.55 33.82
CA PHE A 6 -36.47 5.67 33.38
C PHE A 6 -34.97 5.41 33.42
N ILE A 7 -34.53 4.16 33.63
CA ILE A 7 -33.08 3.85 33.69
C ILE A 7 -32.57 3.17 32.40
N ALA A 8 -33.46 2.57 31.60
CA ALA A 8 -33.03 1.86 30.38
C ALA A 8 -32.66 2.80 29.20
N MET A 9 -33.01 4.08 29.25
CA MET A 9 -32.80 5.02 28.13
C MET A 9 -31.49 5.82 28.24
N ALA A 10 -30.77 5.73 29.37
CA ALA A 10 -29.52 6.44 29.60
C ALA A 10 -28.26 5.66 29.17
N ILE A 11 -28.38 4.36 28.86
CA ILE A 11 -27.23 3.49 28.53
C ILE A 11 -26.94 3.45 27.01
N LEU A 12 -27.79 4.08 26.18
CA LEU A 12 -27.59 4.12 24.73
C LEU A 12 -26.67 5.24 24.23
N PHE A 13 -26.13 6.09 25.11
CA PHE A 13 -25.38 7.29 24.71
C PHE A 13 -23.85 7.23 24.88
N THR A 14 -23.25 6.10 25.24
CA THR A 14 -21.79 6.05 25.51
C THR A 14 -20.97 5.15 24.57
N TYR A 15 -21.53 4.72 23.44
CA TYR A 15 -20.75 4.03 22.40
C TYR A 15 -20.64 4.82 21.09
N THR A 16 -20.39 6.13 21.15
CA THR A 16 -19.56 6.74 20.11
C THR A 16 -18.11 6.36 20.40
N ILE A 17 -17.81 5.06 20.23
CA ILE A 17 -16.43 4.60 20.06
C ILE A 17 -15.93 5.35 18.83
N ASN A 18 -14.81 6.05 18.97
CA ASN A 18 -14.12 6.73 17.90
C ASN A 18 -13.96 5.79 16.69
N ALA A 19 -14.93 5.78 15.78
CA ALA A 19 -14.75 5.35 14.42
C ALA A 19 -13.87 6.42 13.78
N GLN A 20 -12.56 6.36 14.05
CA GLN A 20 -11.61 7.03 13.18
C GLN A 20 -11.86 6.44 11.80
N ASP A 21 -12.39 7.26 10.88
CA ASP A 21 -12.74 6.86 9.51
C ASP A 21 -11.51 6.23 8.83
N THR A 22 -11.45 4.90 8.92
CA THR A 22 -10.44 4.09 8.26
C THR A 22 -11.04 3.65 6.95
N GLU A 23 -10.37 4.01 5.87
CA GLU A 23 -10.81 3.66 4.53
C GLU A 23 -9.92 2.56 3.98
N LYS A 24 -10.52 1.46 3.51
CA LYS A 24 -9.79 0.42 2.78
C LYS A 24 -9.41 0.95 1.41
N ARG A 25 -8.13 0.89 1.10
CA ARG A 25 -7.55 1.28 -0.19
C ARG A 25 -6.70 0.14 -0.73
N TYR A 26 -6.35 0.25 -2.00
CA TYR A 26 -5.50 -0.67 -2.74
C TYR A 26 -4.31 0.10 -3.28
N ASN A 27 -3.16 -0.56 -3.39
CA ASN A 27 -1.91 0.06 -3.82
C ASN A 27 -1.01 -0.96 -4.52
N PHE A 28 -0.15 -0.50 -5.41
CA PHE A 28 1.01 -1.23 -5.90
C PHE A 28 2.24 -0.32 -5.92
N ALA A 29 3.42 -0.92 -5.79
CA ALA A 29 4.70 -0.24 -5.89
C ALA A 29 5.53 -0.81 -7.05
N TYR A 30 6.47 -0.01 -7.55
CA TYR A 30 7.48 -0.50 -8.48
C TYR A 30 8.86 0.10 -8.19
N THR A 31 9.90 -0.58 -8.65
CA THR A 31 11.30 -0.16 -8.55
C THR A 31 11.91 -0.20 -9.94
N ILE A 32 12.51 0.90 -10.37
CA ILE A 32 12.99 1.11 -11.74
C ILE A 32 14.49 1.36 -11.71
N SER A 33 15.21 0.75 -12.65
CA SER A 33 16.61 1.05 -12.92
C SER A 33 16.77 2.49 -13.37
N ASP A 34 17.62 3.24 -12.69
CA ASP A 34 18.06 4.56 -13.08
C ASP A 34 19.24 4.48 -14.08
N SER A 35 19.59 5.63 -14.64
CA SER A 35 20.66 5.88 -15.62
C SER A 35 22.06 5.36 -15.24
N CYS A 36 22.33 5.05 -13.98
CA CYS A 36 23.61 4.43 -13.58
C CYS A 36 23.67 2.91 -13.76
N ASN A 37 22.63 2.30 -14.35
CA ASN A 37 22.62 0.91 -14.73
C ASN A 37 22.36 0.78 -16.23
N ASP A 38 23.22 0.05 -16.95
CA ASP A 38 23.08 -0.17 -18.40
C ASP A 38 21.84 -0.99 -18.77
N SER A 39 21.18 -1.60 -17.79
CA SER A 39 19.99 -2.42 -17.96
C SER A 39 18.71 -1.65 -17.59
N LYS A 40 17.87 -1.35 -18.60
CA LYS A 40 16.50 -0.85 -18.41
C LYS A 40 15.60 -1.95 -17.84
N VAL A 41 15.40 -1.96 -16.54
CA VAL A 41 14.61 -2.96 -15.81
C VAL A 41 13.63 -2.30 -14.85
N VAL A 42 12.42 -2.85 -14.76
CA VAL A 42 11.43 -2.46 -13.76
C VAL A 42 10.82 -3.68 -13.07
N TYR A 43 10.67 -3.59 -11.75
CA TYR A 43 10.08 -4.61 -10.89
C TYR A 43 8.79 -4.09 -10.26
N PHE A 44 7.67 -4.77 -10.48
CA PHE A 44 6.35 -4.43 -9.95
C PHE A 44 5.95 -5.35 -8.80
N SER A 45 5.35 -4.75 -7.76
CA SER A 45 4.72 -5.49 -6.68
C SER A 45 3.35 -6.04 -7.12
N PRO A 46 2.83 -7.07 -6.43
CA PRO A 46 1.41 -7.35 -6.48
C PRO A 46 0.62 -6.18 -5.89
N ILE A 47 -0.68 -6.14 -6.21
CA ILE A 47 -1.61 -5.20 -5.57
C ILE A 47 -1.84 -5.67 -4.14
N VAL A 48 -1.69 -4.76 -3.20
CA VAL A 48 -1.95 -4.97 -1.78
C VAL A 48 -3.08 -4.06 -1.32
N SER A 49 -3.83 -4.46 -0.30
CA SER A 49 -4.78 -3.58 0.37
C SER A 49 -4.15 -2.96 1.61
N CYS A 50 -4.46 -1.70 1.89
CA CYS A 50 -4.13 -1.03 3.13
C CYS A 50 -5.41 -0.45 3.76
N THR A 51 -5.49 -0.50 5.08
CA THR A 51 -6.56 0.15 5.85
C THR A 51 -5.88 1.20 6.71
N VAL A 52 -6.09 2.47 6.42
CA VAL A 52 -5.36 3.55 7.11
C VAL A 52 -6.31 4.69 7.48
N PRO A 53 -6.06 5.38 8.60
CA PRO A 53 -6.74 6.61 8.92
C PRO A 53 -6.47 7.67 7.86
N HIS A 54 -7.45 8.53 7.60
CA HIS A 54 -7.39 9.49 6.48
C HIS A 54 -6.15 10.41 6.47
N LEU A 55 -5.51 10.64 7.63
CA LEU A 55 -4.41 11.58 7.80
C LEU A 55 -3.00 10.96 7.58
N TRP A 56 -2.88 9.65 7.38
CA TRP A 56 -1.59 8.94 7.46
C TRP A 56 -1.10 8.38 6.11
N PHE A 57 -1.79 8.69 5.00
CA PHE A 57 -1.53 8.08 3.69
C PHE A 57 -0.10 8.24 3.19
N ASP A 58 0.48 9.44 3.28
CA ASP A 58 1.81 9.72 2.72
C ASP A 58 2.92 8.90 3.38
N ASN A 59 2.80 8.65 4.69
CA ASN A 59 3.72 7.80 5.43
C ASN A 59 3.61 6.34 4.98
N GLU A 60 2.39 5.87 4.75
CA GLU A 60 2.08 4.48 4.40
C GLU A 60 2.53 4.17 2.96
N GLU A 61 2.33 5.12 2.04
CA GLU A 61 2.88 5.06 0.69
C GLU A 61 4.41 5.01 0.72
N SER A 62 5.04 5.90 1.50
CA SER A 62 6.50 5.95 1.67
C SER A 62 7.07 4.65 2.23
N GLN A 63 6.37 4.02 3.18
CA GLN A 63 6.72 2.72 3.74
C GLN A 63 6.59 1.62 2.70
N LEU A 64 5.49 1.57 1.93
CA LEU A 64 5.31 0.57 0.88
C LEU A 64 6.43 0.67 -0.16
N LYS A 65 6.73 1.89 -0.65
CA LYS A 65 7.86 2.16 -1.57
C LYS A 65 9.16 1.58 -1.01
N ARG A 66 9.49 1.91 0.25
CA ARG A 66 10.74 1.49 0.90
C ARG A 66 10.79 -0.03 1.11
N LYS A 67 9.71 -0.64 1.60
CA LYS A 67 9.59 -2.09 1.82
C LYS A 67 9.78 -2.82 0.47
N TRP A 68 9.11 -2.38 -0.59
CA TRP A 68 9.24 -2.94 -1.93
C TRP A 68 10.68 -2.89 -2.46
N GLN A 69 11.31 -1.72 -2.43
CA GLN A 69 12.69 -1.55 -2.90
C GLN A 69 13.67 -2.49 -2.16
N LYS A 70 13.54 -2.63 -0.83
CA LYS A 70 14.37 -3.55 -0.04
C LYS A 70 14.24 -5.00 -0.51
N LYS A 71 13.01 -5.47 -0.78
CA LYS A 71 12.79 -6.83 -1.29
C LYS A 71 13.42 -7.04 -2.67
N VAL A 72 13.24 -6.09 -3.59
CA VAL A 72 13.85 -6.15 -4.92
C VAL A 72 15.38 -6.26 -4.81
N PHE A 73 16.00 -5.43 -3.99
CA PHE A 73 17.46 -5.46 -3.83
C PHE A 73 17.97 -6.74 -3.18
N ALA A 74 17.25 -7.27 -2.19
CA ALA A 74 17.61 -8.52 -1.54
C ALA A 74 17.53 -9.71 -2.52
N ASN A 75 16.46 -9.79 -3.32
CA ASN A 75 16.23 -10.90 -4.23
C ASN A 75 17.16 -10.89 -5.45
N TYR A 76 17.46 -9.70 -5.98
CA TYR A 76 18.25 -9.55 -7.21
C TYR A 76 19.69 -9.06 -6.96
N LYS A 77 20.11 -8.92 -5.69
CA LYS A 77 21.46 -8.49 -5.27
C LYS A 77 21.92 -7.17 -5.93
N LEU A 78 21.01 -6.20 -6.00
CA LEU A 78 21.22 -4.93 -6.72
C LEU A 78 21.85 -3.84 -5.83
N LYS A 79 22.58 -2.90 -6.44
CA LYS A 79 23.12 -1.71 -5.76
C LYS A 79 22.04 -0.65 -5.56
N THR A 80 21.98 -0.08 -4.36
CA THR A 80 20.83 0.72 -3.91
C THR A 80 20.66 2.07 -4.59
N TYR A 81 21.75 2.72 -4.96
CA TYR A 81 21.74 4.08 -5.53
C TYR A 81 21.37 4.13 -7.02
N CYS A 82 21.22 2.99 -7.69
CA CYS A 82 20.88 2.92 -9.11
C CYS A 82 19.43 2.62 -9.41
N PHE A 83 18.55 2.76 -8.42
CA PHE A 83 17.14 2.47 -8.62
C PHE A 83 16.29 3.44 -7.81
N TYR A 84 15.23 3.92 -8.44
CA TYR A 84 14.19 4.70 -7.80
C TYR A 84 12.92 3.86 -7.61
N LYS A 85 12.02 4.34 -6.74
CA LYS A 85 10.84 3.61 -6.26
C LYS A 85 9.62 4.51 -6.31
N GLU A 86 8.49 3.95 -6.70
CA GLU A 86 7.19 4.62 -6.69
C GLU A 86 6.08 3.69 -6.22
N ALA A 87 4.94 4.27 -5.88
CA ALA A 87 3.74 3.59 -5.44
C ALA A 87 2.50 4.41 -5.82
N TRP A 88 1.38 3.73 -5.99
CA TRP A 88 0.14 4.31 -6.51
C TRP A 88 -1.07 3.79 -5.71
N VAL A 89 -1.72 4.67 -4.96
CA VAL A 89 -2.85 4.34 -4.07
C VAL A 89 -4.18 4.72 -4.72
N TRP A 90 -5.16 3.82 -4.68
CA TRP A 90 -6.55 4.11 -5.03
C TRP A 90 -7.54 3.48 -4.05
N LYS A 91 -8.78 3.98 -4.03
CA LYS A 91 -9.85 3.39 -3.21
C LYS A 91 -10.33 2.02 -3.72
N SER A 92 -10.26 1.74 -5.02
CA SER A 92 -10.79 0.49 -5.60
C SER A 92 -9.71 -0.36 -6.25
N TYR A 93 -9.83 -1.69 -6.09
CA TYR A 93 -8.90 -2.65 -6.69
C TYR A 93 -8.85 -2.52 -8.22
N GLY A 94 -10.02 -2.45 -8.87
CA GLY A 94 -10.08 -2.36 -10.34
C GLY A 94 -9.35 -1.15 -10.91
N LYS A 95 -9.40 0.01 -10.22
CA LYS A 95 -8.64 1.19 -10.63
C LYS A 95 -7.14 1.03 -10.43
N VAL A 96 -6.71 0.36 -9.36
CA VAL A 96 -5.30 0.03 -9.15
C VAL A 96 -4.78 -0.94 -10.21
N ASP A 97 -5.57 -1.95 -10.54
CA ASP A 97 -5.19 -2.96 -11.53
C ASP A 97 -5.09 -2.37 -12.94
N GLU A 98 -6.09 -1.58 -13.34
CA GLU A 98 -6.06 -0.80 -14.59
C GLU A 98 -4.82 0.11 -14.66
N GLN A 99 -4.53 0.84 -13.57
CA GLN A 99 -3.35 1.71 -13.52
C GLN A 99 -2.04 0.91 -13.56
N ARG A 100 -1.97 -0.23 -12.87
CA ARG A 100 -0.78 -1.10 -12.88
C ARG A 100 -0.50 -1.62 -14.27
N ASP A 101 -1.52 -2.12 -14.96
CA ASP A 101 -1.39 -2.65 -16.32
C ASP A 101 -1.00 -1.57 -17.32
N LYS A 102 -1.58 -0.37 -17.20
CA LYS A 102 -1.17 0.80 -17.98
C LYS A 102 0.31 1.14 -17.76
N THR A 103 0.76 1.23 -16.51
CA THR A 103 2.16 1.52 -16.20
C THR A 103 3.09 0.41 -16.71
N ILE A 104 2.71 -0.86 -16.60
CA ILE A 104 3.46 -1.99 -17.17
C ILE A 104 3.61 -1.82 -18.69
N ALA A 105 2.53 -1.51 -19.40
CA ALA A 105 2.55 -1.29 -20.84
C ALA A 105 3.46 -0.11 -21.23
N GLU A 106 3.38 0.99 -20.50
CA GLU A 106 4.25 2.16 -20.72
C GLU A 106 5.74 1.81 -20.60
N PHE A 107 6.14 1.05 -19.56
CA PHE A 107 7.54 0.64 -19.41
C PHE A 107 7.99 -0.32 -20.51
N ARG A 108 7.12 -1.27 -20.93
CA ARG A 108 7.41 -2.14 -22.08
C ARG A 108 7.64 -1.32 -23.35
N ASN A 109 6.76 -0.35 -23.63
CA ASN A 109 6.87 0.52 -24.80
C ASN A 109 8.15 1.38 -24.78
N ARG A 110 8.67 1.71 -23.59
CA ARG A 110 9.95 2.42 -23.40
C ARG A 110 11.19 1.51 -23.47
N GLY A 111 11.00 0.22 -23.73
CA GLY A 111 12.07 -0.77 -23.86
C GLY A 111 12.60 -1.32 -22.55
N TYR A 112 11.84 -1.22 -21.45
CA TYR A 112 12.23 -1.83 -20.18
C TYR A 112 11.90 -3.32 -20.17
N LYS A 113 12.80 -4.12 -19.59
CA LYS A 113 12.48 -5.48 -19.15
C LYS A 113 11.58 -5.41 -17.91
N VAL A 114 10.37 -5.94 -18.02
CA VAL A 114 9.38 -5.87 -16.94
C VAL A 114 9.33 -7.18 -16.17
N TYR A 115 9.48 -7.09 -14.85
CA TYR A 115 9.26 -8.17 -13.90
C TYR A 115 8.04 -7.84 -13.04
N ALA A 116 6.89 -8.38 -13.42
CA ALA A 116 5.68 -8.36 -12.59
C ALA A 116 5.52 -9.75 -12.02
N ASN A 117 5.80 -9.92 -10.73
CA ASN A 117 5.75 -11.24 -10.11
C ASN A 117 4.74 -11.27 -8.97
N TYR A 118 3.75 -12.15 -9.13
CA TYR A 118 2.58 -12.31 -8.27
C TYR A 118 2.86 -13.05 -6.95
N THR A 119 4.02 -13.68 -6.79
CA THR A 119 4.38 -14.40 -5.55
C THR A 119 5.11 -13.54 -4.52
N PHE A 120 5.49 -12.30 -4.85
CA PHE A 120 6.16 -11.38 -3.93
C PHE A 120 5.17 -10.46 -3.20
N GLY A 121 4.25 -11.05 -2.44
CA GLY A 121 3.28 -10.31 -1.62
C GLY A 121 3.90 -9.61 -0.41
N PHE A 122 3.37 -8.44 -0.06
CA PHE A 122 3.35 -7.99 1.33
C PHE A 122 1.93 -8.21 1.85
N HIS A 123 1.79 -8.82 3.03
CA HIS A 123 0.67 -8.44 3.87
C HIS A 123 1.01 -7.05 4.39
N TYR A 124 0.27 -6.04 3.93
CA TYR A 124 0.43 -4.70 4.46
C TYR A 124 -0.31 -4.65 5.80
N VAL A 125 0.47 -4.52 6.88
CA VAL A 125 -0.01 -4.24 8.23
C VAL A 125 0.38 -2.80 8.50
N SER A 126 -0.58 -1.96 8.90
CA SER A 126 -0.29 -0.56 9.17
C SER A 126 0.75 -0.42 10.29
N ALA A 127 1.53 0.66 10.32
CA ALA A 127 2.51 0.87 11.40
C ALA A 127 1.84 0.90 12.79
N TYR A 128 0.57 1.31 12.84
CA TYR A 128 -0.27 1.25 14.03
C TYR A 128 -0.55 -0.20 14.48
N GLU A 129 -0.90 -1.09 13.55
CA GLU A 129 -1.09 -2.52 13.85
C GLU A 129 0.24 -3.23 14.16
N GLU A 130 1.36 -2.80 13.56
CA GLU A 130 2.70 -3.30 13.90
C GLU A 130 3.10 -2.92 15.35
N SER A 131 2.67 -1.75 15.85
CA SER A 131 3.00 -1.29 17.22
C SER A 131 2.24 -2.00 18.35
N LYS A 132 1.25 -2.84 18.01
CA LYS A 132 0.41 -3.57 18.97
C LYS A 132 0.84 -5.01 19.23
N ASN A 133 1.83 -5.51 18.50
CA ASN A 133 2.41 -6.85 18.65
C ASN A 133 3.83 -6.76 19.21
#